data_AF-A0A3P3ZM63-F1
#
_entry.id   AF-A0A3P3ZM63-F1
#
_cell.length_a   1.000
_cell.length_b   1.000
_cell.length_c   1.000
_cell.angle_alpha   90.00
_cell.angle_beta   90.00
_cell.angle_gamma   90.00
#
_symmetry.space_group_name_H-M   'P 1'
#
loop_
_entity.id
_entity.type
_entity.pdbx_description
1 polymer ?
#
loop_
_entity_poly.entity_id
_entity_poly.type
_entity_poly.pdbx_seq_one_letter_code
_entity_poly.pdbx_strand_id
1 'polypeptide(L)' 'MLTLAELRQTPDLQTLRVLAKGNRLSITPVTLQEWKTLQNLLLR' A
#
# COMPACT_ATOMS: atom_id res chain seq x y z
N MET A 1 -12.51 -6.42 1.12
CA MET A 1 -11.87 -5.46 2.04
C MET A 1 -10.37 -5.71 2.00
N LEU A 2 -9.54 -4.67 1.96
CA LEU A 2 -8.08 -4.81 1.92
C LEU A 2 -7.48 -4.78 3.33
N THR A 3 -6.72 -5.81 3.69
CA THR A 3 -6.05 -5.91 4.98
C THR A 3 -4.60 -5.41 4.90
N LEU A 4 -4.05 -4.93 6.01
CA LEU A 4 -2.62 -4.57 6.07
C LEU A 4 -1.68 -5.78 5.86
N ALA A 5 -2.16 -7.00 6.06
CA ALA A 5 -1.37 -8.21 5.82
C ALA A 5 -1.19 -8.44 4.31
N GLU A 6 -2.27 -8.38 3.54
CA GLU A 6 -2.24 -8.51 2.08
C GLU A 6 -1.38 -7.43 1.42
N LEU A 7 -1.51 -6.18 1.90
CA LEU A 7 -0.69 -5.07 1.39
C LEU A 7 0.80 -5.31 1.65
N ARG A 8 1.19 -5.82 2.83
CA ARG A 8 2.60 -6.14 3.14
C ARG A 8 3.15 -7.33 2.36
N GLN A 9 2.28 -8.26 1.96
CA GLN A 9 2.66 -9.42 1.15
C GLN A 9 2.82 -9.08 -0.34
N THR A 10 2.40 -7.88 -0.77
CA THR A 10 2.47 -7.45 -2.17
C THR A 10 3.83 -6.76 -2.45
N PRO A 11 4.72 -7.34 -3.27
CA PRO A 11 6.06 -6.78 -3.52
C PRO A 11 6.05 -5.35 -4.06
N ASP A 12 5.15 -5.06 -4.99
CA ASP A 12 5.00 -3.73 -5.62
C ASP A 12 4.53 -2.63 -4.65
N LEU A 13 4.13 -3.00 -3.43
CA LEU A 13 3.67 -2.08 -2.39
C LEU A 13 4.66 -1.94 -1.23
N GLN A 14 5.83 -2.59 -1.27
CA GLN A 14 6.80 -2.55 -0.17
C GLN A 14 7.31 -1.12 0.13
N THR A 15 7.27 -0.23 -0.85
CA THR A 15 7.69 1.17 -0.73
C THR A 15 6.63 2.09 -0.14
N LEU A 16 5.39 1.60 0.07
CA LEU A 16 4.32 2.40 0.66
C LEU A 16 4.70 2.91 2.04
N ARG A 17 4.74 4.24 2.19
CA ARG A 17 5.08 4.89 3.47
C ARG A 17 4.12 4.51 4.59
N VAL A 18 2.85 4.24 4.28
CA VAL A 18 1.86 3.82 5.27
C VAL A 18 2.19 2.47 5.92
N LEU A 19 2.93 1.59 5.22
CA LEU A 19 3.32 0.27 5.73
C LEU A 19 4.63 0.30 6.53
N ALA A 20 5.38 1.40 6.47
CA ALA A 20 6.66 1.53 7.15
C ALA A 20 6.50 1.45 8.68
N LYS A 21 7.36 0.65 9.33
CA LYS A 21 7.37 0.51 10.78
C LYS A 21 7.57 1.88 11.44
N GLY A 22 6.71 2.22 12.38
CA GLY A 22 6.81 3.48 13.12
C GLY A 22 6.35 4.71 12.33
N ASN A 23 5.74 4.56 11.14
CA ASN A 23 5.13 5.69 10.45
C ASN A 23 4.14 6.43 11.36
N ARG A 24 4.17 7.77 11.33
CA ARG A 24 3.27 8.68 12.08
C ARG A 24 2.57 9.68 11.17
N LEU A 25 2.79 9.59 9.85
CA LEU A 25 2.10 10.42 8.88
C LEU A 25 0.68 9.89 8.69
N SER A 26 -0.31 10.75 8.92
CA SER A 26 -1.73 10.47 8.67
C SER A 26 -2.10 10.57 7.18
N ILE A 27 -1.25 11.22 6.39
CA ILE A 27 -1.36 11.32 4.93
C ILE A 27 0.00 10.95 4.35
N THR A 28 0.03 10.01 3.41
CA THR A 28 1.26 9.56 2.76
C THR A 28 1.14 9.65 1.25
N PRO A 29 2.19 10.08 0.54
CA PRO A 29 2.19 10.04 -0.92
C PRO A 29 2.13 8.59 -1.41
N VAL A 30 1.52 8.41 -2.58
CA VAL A 30 1.42 7.13 -3.28
C VAL A 30 1.82 7.39 -4.72
N THR A 31 2.71 6.55 -5.25
CA THR A 31 3.13 6.62 -6.65
C THR A 31 2.04 6.09 -7.57
N LEU A 32 2.10 6.44 -8.86
CA LEU A 32 1.14 5.93 -9.85
C LEU A 32 1.16 4.39 -9.94
N GLN A 33 2.33 3.77 -9.80
CA GLN A 33 2.47 2.31 -9.86
C GLN A 33 1.84 1.62 -8.64
N GLU A 34 2.09 2.13 -7.44
CA GLU A 34 1.47 1.63 -6.22
C GLU A 34 -0.06 1.80 -6.29
N TRP A 35 -0.55 2.93 -6.82
CA TRP A 35 -1.98 3.19 -6.97
C TRP A 35 -2.67 2.20 -7.93
N LYS A 36 -2.05 1.89 -9.07
CA LYS A 36 -2.55 0.86 -10.00
C LYS A 36 -2.61 -0.51 -9.33
N THR A 37 -1.58 -0.86 -8.57
CA THR A 37 -1.53 -2.13 -7.84
C THR A 37 -2.63 -2.22 -6.78
N LEU A 38 -2.83 -1.15 -5.99
CA LEU A 38 -3.91 -1.06 -5.01
C LEU A 38 -5.29 -1.23 -5.63
N GLN A 39 -5.56 -0.59 -6.77
CA GLN A 39 -6.82 -0.76 -7.50
C GLN A 39 -7.03 -2.20 -7.97
N ASN A 40 -5.98 -2.84 -8.53
CA ASN A 40 -6.07 -4.23 -8.96
C ASN A 40 -6.35 -5.19 -7.79
N LEU A 41 -5.80 -4.93 -6.61
CA LEU A 41 -6.08 -5.73 -5.42
C LEU A 41 -7.50 -5.47 -4.89
N LEU A 42 -7.99 -4.24 -4.97
CA LEU A 42 -9.33 -3.87 -4.48
C LEU A 42 -10.46 -4.41 -5.35
N LEU A 43 -10.25 -4.47 -6.66
CA LEU A 43 -11.25 -4.86 -7.66
C LEU A 43 -11.24 -6.36 -7.99
N ARG A 44 -10.37 -7.14 -7.33
CA ARG A 44 -10.47 -8.59 -7.30
C ARG A 44 -11.60 -9.04 -6.39
#